data_AF-A0A9X3MSJ3-F1
#
_entry.id   AF-A0A9X3MSJ3-F1
#
_cell.length_a   1.000
_cell.length_b   1.000
_cell.length_c   1.000
_cell.angle_alpha   90.00
_cell.angle_beta   90.00
_cell.angle_gamma   90.00
#
_symmetry.space_group_name_H-M   'P 1'
#
loop_
_entity.id
_entity.type
_entity.pdbx_description
1 polymer ?
#
loop_
_entity_poly.entity_id
_entity_poly.type
_entity_poly.pdbx_seq_one_letter_code
_entity_poly.pdbx_strand_id
1 'polypeptide(L)'
;MVDDPIEAYLDRLLVALPGTPRDIRRALAEAELHLYESAASLEDSGLSCEEARAEAVRRMGPVEVAAGPPRVTLYLTPALRRRASLSLLLIGGVGGVAIGLAGVLGLIVRALWGPAAIATAFPADSYTAAECREWQAAAPTAHGCVDVTTAVHASHYLIDTLACGMIGILVLVLYVPLQRRWSLPGRLGELFDLELLVGAAAAAVVAAIFLFRGIDTLVRTHDNGVGQPFSLAAASSLAFLYFALRARRRGVTARLGSSRRPPPRALA
;
A
#
# COMPACT_ATOMS: atom_id res chain seq x y z
N MET A 1 -13.74 -18.22 -50.52
CA MET A 1 -14.50 -17.12 -49.89
C MET A 1 -13.47 -16.12 -49.48
N VAL A 2 -13.52 -14.92 -50.04
CA VAL A 2 -12.62 -13.82 -49.62
C VAL A 2 -13.21 -13.31 -48.31
N ASP A 3 -12.44 -13.37 -47.22
CA ASP A 3 -12.87 -12.84 -45.93
C ASP A 3 -13.01 -11.32 -46.05
N ASP A 4 -14.19 -10.78 -45.71
CA ASP A 4 -14.45 -9.34 -45.74
C ASP A 4 -13.51 -8.62 -44.75
N PRO A 5 -12.67 -7.67 -45.22
CA PRO A 5 -11.73 -6.96 -44.35
C PRO A 5 -12.41 -6.28 -43.16
N ILE A 6 -13.64 -5.77 -43.33
CA ILE A 6 -14.40 -5.10 -42.27
C ILE A 6 -14.83 -6.09 -41.21
N GLU A 7 -15.41 -7.24 -41.58
CA GLU A 7 -15.83 -8.27 -40.63
C GLU A 7 -14.64 -8.83 -39.83
N ALA A 8 -13.52 -9.12 -40.51
CA ALA A 8 -12.30 -9.58 -39.85
C ALA A 8 -11.69 -8.52 -38.90
N TYR A 9 -11.98 -7.24 -39.13
CA TYR A 9 -11.62 -6.17 -38.20
C TYR A 9 -12.56 -6.12 -37.00
N LEU A 10 -13.87 -6.20 -37.23
CA LEU A 10 -14.90 -6.20 -36.16
C LEU A 10 -14.76 -7.40 -35.22
N ASP A 11 -14.43 -8.58 -35.75
CA ASP A 11 -14.16 -9.77 -34.93
C ASP A 11 -12.97 -9.56 -33.98
N ARG A 12 -11.89 -8.96 -34.49
CA ARG A 12 -10.72 -8.62 -33.66
C ARG A 12 -11.07 -7.53 -32.64
N LEU A 13 -11.87 -6.54 -33.03
CA LEU A 13 -12.32 -5.48 -32.14
C LEU A 13 -13.23 -6.01 -31.03
N LEU A 14 -14.12 -6.95 -31.33
CA LEU A 14 -14.98 -7.62 -30.34
C LEU A 14 -14.16 -8.31 -29.25
N VAL A 15 -13.07 -8.98 -29.62
CA VAL A 15 -12.17 -9.64 -28.66
C VAL A 15 -11.36 -8.62 -27.84
N ALA A 16 -11.03 -7.46 -28.43
CA ALA A 16 -10.20 -6.44 -27.80
C ALA A 16 -10.96 -5.46 -26.89
N LEU A 17 -12.25 -5.22 -27.14
CA LEU A 17 -13.04 -4.22 -26.42
C LEU A 17 -13.31 -4.61 -24.94
N PRO A 18 -12.86 -3.80 -23.97
CA PRO A 18 -13.25 -3.98 -22.58
C PRO A 18 -14.60 -3.29 -22.30
N GLY A 19 -15.46 -3.89 -21.49
CA GLY A 19 -16.67 -3.20 -21.02
C GLY A 19 -17.83 -4.12 -20.71
N THR A 20 -19.00 -3.52 -20.48
CA THR A 20 -20.25 -4.29 -20.33
C THR A 20 -20.75 -4.76 -21.72
N PRO A 21 -21.60 -5.81 -21.80
CA PRO A 21 -22.18 -6.24 -23.07
C PRO A 21 -22.99 -5.17 -23.81
N ARG A 22 -23.47 -4.13 -23.10
CA ARG A 22 -24.15 -3.00 -23.72
C ARG A 22 -23.17 -2.04 -24.38
N ASP A 23 -22.03 -1.77 -23.72
CA ASP A 23 -21.00 -0.88 -24.24
C ASP A 23 -20.29 -1.51 -25.45
N ILE A 24 -19.99 -2.81 -25.38
CA ILE A 24 -19.38 -3.56 -26.49
C ILE A 24 -20.28 -3.52 -27.73
N ARG A 25 -21.58 -3.80 -27.60
CA ARG A 25 -22.52 -3.75 -28.72
C ARG A 25 -22.64 -2.35 -29.32
N ARG A 26 -22.63 -1.31 -28.48
CA ARG A 26 -22.67 0.07 -28.94
C ARG A 26 -21.40 0.43 -29.72
N ALA A 27 -20.22 0.11 -29.18
CA ALA A 27 -18.94 0.41 -29.80
C ALA A 27 -18.75 -0.33 -31.14
N LEU A 28 -19.18 -1.60 -31.22
CA LEU A 28 -19.14 -2.36 -32.47
C LEU A 28 -20.06 -1.76 -33.53
N ALA A 29 -21.31 -1.43 -33.18
CA ALA A 29 -22.24 -0.82 -34.13
C ALA A 29 -21.74 0.55 -34.64
N GLU A 30 -21.09 1.33 -33.77
CA GLU A 30 -20.48 2.62 -34.15
C GLU A 30 -19.27 2.44 -35.07
N ALA A 31 -18.38 1.48 -34.76
CA ALA A 31 -17.24 1.15 -35.60
C ALA A 31 -17.65 0.59 -36.97
N GLU A 32 -18.65 -0.31 -36.99
CA GLU A 32 -19.24 -0.87 -38.21
C GLU A 32 -19.81 0.23 -39.10
N LEU A 33 -20.62 1.13 -38.54
CA LEU A 33 -21.19 2.27 -39.27
C LEU A 33 -20.10 3.13 -39.91
N HIS A 34 -19.06 3.51 -39.14
CA HIS A 34 -17.97 4.33 -39.65
C HIS A 34 -17.13 3.64 -40.72
N LEU A 35 -16.91 2.33 -40.61
CA LEU A 35 -16.19 1.55 -41.62
C LEU A 35 -16.96 1.50 -42.94
N TYR A 36 -18.27 1.23 -42.90
CA TYR A 36 -19.09 1.20 -44.10
C TYR A 36 -19.29 2.59 -44.73
N GLU A 37 -19.47 3.63 -43.93
CA GLU A 37 -19.56 5.02 -44.42
C GLU A 37 -18.23 5.45 -45.09
N SER A 38 -17.09 5.09 -44.50
CA SER A 38 -15.77 5.36 -45.07
C SER A 38 -15.53 4.58 -46.37
N ALA A 39 -15.94 3.30 -46.42
CA ALA A 39 -15.83 2.48 -47.63
C ALA A 39 -16.69 3.05 -48.76
N ALA A 40 -17.94 3.42 -48.49
CA ALA A 40 -18.82 4.05 -49.50
C ALA A 40 -18.20 5.35 -50.07
N SER A 41 -17.64 6.21 -49.22
CA SER A 41 -16.95 7.44 -49.67
C SER A 41 -15.71 7.15 -50.54
N LEU A 42 -15.01 6.03 -50.29
CA LEU A 42 -13.85 5.60 -51.08
C LEU A 42 -14.26 5.00 -52.42
N GLU A 43 -15.38 4.28 -52.48
CA GLU A 43 -15.98 3.80 -53.73
C GLU A 43 -16.41 4.97 -54.62
N ASP A 44 -17.06 5.99 -54.04
CA ASP A 44 -17.43 7.23 -54.74
C ASP A 44 -16.20 7.99 -55.28
N SER A 45 -15.03 7.76 -54.68
CA SER A 45 -13.75 8.31 -55.13
C SER A 45 -13.06 7.46 -56.22
N GLY A 46 -13.68 6.37 -56.66
CA GLY A 46 -13.23 5.53 -57.77
C GLY A 46 -12.46 4.27 -57.38
N LEU A 47 -12.38 3.91 -56.10
CA LEU A 47 -11.82 2.61 -55.68
C LEU A 47 -12.83 1.49 -55.96
N SER A 48 -12.35 0.27 -56.21
CA SER A 48 -13.22 -0.90 -56.21
C SER A 48 -13.76 -1.18 -54.81
N CYS A 49 -14.89 -1.87 -54.68
CA CYS A 49 -15.50 -2.18 -53.37
C CYS A 49 -14.52 -2.88 -52.41
N GLU A 50 -13.74 -3.85 -52.91
CA GLU A 50 -12.77 -4.58 -52.10
C GLU A 50 -11.62 -3.69 -51.62
N GLU A 51 -11.06 -2.87 -52.52
CA GLU A 51 -9.99 -1.91 -52.18
C GLU A 51 -10.50 -0.84 -51.21
N ALA A 52 -11.72 -0.34 -51.39
CA ALA A 52 -12.36 0.65 -50.54
C ALA A 52 -12.53 0.15 -49.10
N ARG A 53 -12.96 -1.10 -48.92
CA ARG A 53 -13.10 -1.72 -47.58
C ARG A 53 -11.76 -1.94 -46.90
N ALA A 54 -10.77 -2.46 -47.63
CA ALA A 54 -9.41 -2.65 -47.10
C ALA A 54 -8.79 -1.29 -46.71
N GLU A 55 -9.02 -0.26 -47.52
CA GLU A 55 -8.56 1.10 -47.26
C GLU A 55 -9.27 1.75 -46.06
N ALA A 56 -10.58 1.52 -45.89
CA ALA A 56 -11.34 1.99 -44.73
C ALA A 56 -10.78 1.42 -43.43
N VAL A 57 -10.50 0.11 -43.40
CA VAL A 57 -9.86 -0.56 -42.25
C VAL A 57 -8.45 0.01 -42.00
N ARG A 58 -7.67 0.23 -43.05
CA ARG A 58 -6.33 0.84 -42.95
C ARG A 58 -6.38 2.23 -42.33
N ARG A 59 -7.38 3.04 -42.68
CA ARG A 59 -7.60 4.39 -42.14
C ARG A 59 -8.10 4.39 -40.70
N MET A 60 -8.97 3.45 -40.33
CA MET A 60 -9.41 3.25 -38.94
C MET A 60 -8.22 2.92 -38.02
N GLY A 61 -7.21 2.23 -38.57
CA GLY A 61 -5.97 1.93 -37.89
C GLY A 61 -6.04 0.68 -37.01
N PRO A 62 -4.97 0.39 -36.24
CA PRO A 62 -4.86 -0.83 -35.45
C PRO A 62 -5.97 -0.95 -34.40
N VAL A 63 -6.47 -2.18 -34.21
CA VAL A 63 -7.59 -2.49 -33.31
C VAL A 63 -7.29 -2.06 -31.87
N GLU A 64 -6.03 -2.10 -31.44
CA GLU A 64 -5.59 -1.71 -30.11
C GLU A 64 -5.75 -0.20 -29.84
N VAL A 65 -5.67 0.61 -30.90
CA VAL A 65 -5.91 2.06 -30.81
C VAL A 65 -7.40 2.34 -30.79
N ALA A 66 -8.17 1.63 -31.62
CA ALA A 66 -9.64 1.76 -31.70
C ALA A 66 -10.35 1.28 -30.41
N ALA A 67 -9.87 0.19 -29.80
CA ALA A 67 -10.37 -0.30 -28.50
C ALA A 67 -10.03 0.65 -27.33
N GLY A 68 -9.10 1.58 -27.54
CA GLY A 68 -8.52 2.43 -26.51
C GLY A 68 -7.60 1.68 -25.56
N PRO A 69 -6.78 2.40 -24.77
CA PRO A 69 -5.98 1.75 -23.74
C PRO A 69 -6.91 1.01 -22.77
N PRO A 70 -6.56 -0.21 -22.33
CA PRO A 70 -7.36 -0.94 -21.36
C PRO A 70 -7.49 -0.05 -20.11
N ARG A 71 -8.68 0.54 -19.94
CA ARG A 71 -9.00 1.28 -18.73
C ARG A 71 -9.18 0.23 -17.64
N VAL A 72 -8.10 -0.04 -16.91
CA VAL A 72 -8.15 -0.85 -15.69
C VAL A 72 -8.87 -0.03 -14.63
N THR A 73 -10.19 0.05 -14.75
CA THR A 73 -11.05 0.53 -13.68
C THR A 73 -11.11 -0.60 -12.66
N LEU A 74 -10.36 -0.42 -11.57
CA LEU A 74 -10.43 -1.30 -10.40
C LEU A 74 -11.82 -1.14 -9.76
N TYR A 75 -12.83 -1.78 -10.33
CA TYR A 75 -14.12 -1.94 -9.69
C TYR A 75 -13.93 -2.89 -8.50
N LEU A 76 -13.62 -2.31 -7.35
CA LEU A 76 -13.62 -3.02 -6.08
C LEU A 76 -15.04 -3.49 -5.82
N THR A 77 -15.26 -4.80 -5.98
CA THR A 77 -16.51 -5.43 -5.59
C THR A 77 -16.80 -5.09 -4.11
N PRO A 78 -18.07 -5.03 -3.68
CA PRO A 78 -18.40 -4.77 -2.28
C PRO A 78 -17.71 -5.73 -1.31
N ALA A 79 -17.47 -6.97 -1.74
CA ALA A 79 -16.71 -7.97 -1.01
C ALA A 79 -15.23 -7.58 -0.87
N LEU A 80 -14.57 -7.19 -1.97
CA LEU A 80 -13.17 -6.76 -1.95
C LEU A 80 -12.99 -5.50 -1.11
N ARG A 81 -13.91 -4.54 -1.20
CA ARG A 81 -13.90 -3.33 -0.37
C ARG A 81 -13.99 -3.64 1.12
N ARG A 82 -14.97 -4.46 1.54
CA ARG A 82 -15.10 -4.89 2.94
C ARG A 82 -13.85 -5.60 3.42
N ARG A 83 -13.25 -6.46 2.58
CA ARG A 83 -12.02 -7.18 2.94
C ARG A 83 -10.85 -6.23 3.09
N ALA A 84 -10.62 -5.35 2.12
CA ALA A 84 -9.57 -4.33 2.19
C ALA A 84 -9.72 -3.46 3.45
N SER A 85 -10.94 -3.04 3.79
CA SER A 85 -11.22 -2.33 5.03
C SER A 85 -10.86 -3.14 6.28
N LEU A 86 -11.22 -4.43 6.34
CA LEU A 86 -10.83 -5.28 7.48
C LEU A 86 -9.32 -5.47 7.58
N SER A 87 -8.62 -5.68 6.46
CA SER A 87 -7.17 -5.82 6.45
C SER A 87 -6.49 -4.52 6.88
N LEU A 88 -6.97 -3.35 6.41
CA LEU A 88 -6.48 -2.04 6.84
C LEU A 88 -6.72 -1.79 8.33
N LEU A 89 -7.91 -2.11 8.85
CA LEU A 89 -8.22 -1.97 10.27
C LEU A 89 -7.34 -2.90 11.13
N LEU A 90 -7.11 -4.14 10.70
CA LEU A 90 -6.24 -5.06 11.42
C LEU A 90 -4.78 -4.58 11.44
N ILE A 91 -4.22 -4.31 10.26
CA ILE A 91 -2.81 -3.91 10.12
C ILE A 91 -2.58 -2.55 10.78
N GLY A 92 -3.46 -1.57 10.50
CA GLY A 92 -3.40 -0.24 11.10
C GLY A 92 -3.61 -0.26 12.61
N GLY A 93 -4.55 -1.07 13.11
CA GLY A 93 -4.81 -1.22 14.55
C GLY A 93 -3.61 -1.82 15.29
N VAL A 94 -3.05 -2.94 14.79
CA VAL A 94 -1.84 -3.55 15.38
C VAL A 94 -0.64 -2.60 15.27
N GLY A 95 -0.48 -1.91 14.13
CA GLY A 95 0.56 -0.91 13.94
C GLY A 95 0.46 0.24 14.94
N GLY A 96 -0.74 0.78 15.15
CA GLY A 96 -1.00 1.82 16.16
C GLY A 96 -0.66 1.34 17.57
N VAL A 97 -1.06 0.13 17.95
CA VAL A 97 -0.68 -0.48 19.25
C VAL A 97 0.83 -0.63 19.39
N ALA A 98 1.53 -1.05 18.33
CA ALA A 98 2.99 -1.14 18.35
C ALA A 98 3.64 0.24 18.56
N ILE A 99 3.14 1.29 17.89
CA ILE A 99 3.60 2.67 18.12
C ILE A 99 3.35 3.08 19.59
N GLY A 100 2.18 2.78 20.13
CA GLY A 100 1.88 3.04 21.55
C GLY A 100 2.80 2.30 22.53
N LEU A 101 3.11 1.04 22.23
CA LEU A 101 4.06 0.25 23.02
C LEU A 101 5.46 0.84 22.96
N ALA A 102 5.89 1.38 21.81
CA ALA A 102 7.14 2.12 21.72
C ALA A 102 7.13 3.37 22.62
N GLY A 103 5.99 4.06 22.74
CA GLY A 103 5.81 5.16 23.70
C GLY A 103 5.98 4.70 25.16
N VAL A 104 5.43 3.54 25.52
CA VAL A 104 5.62 2.95 26.87
C VAL A 104 7.08 2.58 27.13
N LEU A 105 7.76 1.95 26.16
CA LEU A 105 9.19 1.67 26.24
C LEU A 105 9.99 2.98 26.36
N GLY A 106 9.59 4.02 25.62
CA GLY A 106 10.16 5.34 25.71
C GLY A 106 10.00 6.00 27.09
N LEU A 107 8.86 5.80 27.77
CA LEU A 107 8.67 6.25 29.15
C LEU A 107 9.68 5.58 30.09
N ILE A 108 9.89 4.27 29.93
CA ILE A 108 10.88 3.51 30.73
C ILE A 108 12.29 4.04 30.46
N VAL A 109 12.65 4.22 29.19
CA VAL A 109 13.97 4.74 28.81
C VAL A 109 14.18 6.16 29.35
N ARG A 110 13.17 7.04 29.23
CA ARG A 110 13.21 8.38 29.81
C ARG A 110 13.39 8.36 31.33
N ALA A 111 12.72 7.45 32.03
CA ALA A 111 12.81 7.34 33.48
C ALA A 111 14.20 6.88 33.96
N LEU A 112 14.86 6.02 33.19
CA LEU A 112 16.16 5.44 33.55
C LEU A 112 17.35 6.30 33.09
N TRP A 113 17.28 6.89 31.90
CA TRP A 113 18.40 7.59 31.25
C TRP A 113 18.11 9.07 30.93
N GLY A 114 16.94 9.57 31.31
CA GLY A 114 16.55 10.97 31.11
C GLY A 114 16.03 11.28 29.69
N PRO A 115 15.58 12.53 29.45
CA PRO A 115 14.97 12.93 28.18
C PRO A 115 15.92 12.85 26.97
N ALA A 116 17.21 13.10 27.21
CA ALA A 116 18.24 13.06 26.17
C ALA A 116 18.43 11.66 25.59
N ALA A 117 18.05 10.59 26.30
CA ALA A 117 18.06 9.24 25.74
C ALA A 117 16.94 9.02 24.71
N ILE A 118 15.85 9.80 24.75
CA ILE A 118 14.71 9.67 23.83
C ILE A 118 14.83 10.59 22.64
N ALA A 119 15.12 11.86 22.88
CA ALA A 119 15.21 12.87 21.82
C ALA A 119 16.65 13.36 21.70
N THR A 120 17.14 13.44 20.46
CA THR A 120 18.40 14.13 20.19
C THR A 120 18.24 15.62 20.51
N ALA A 121 19.14 16.15 21.33
CA ALA A 121 19.23 17.59 21.52
C ALA A 121 19.51 18.28 20.17
N PHE A 122 18.74 19.31 19.85
CA PHE A 122 19.09 20.19 18.75
C PHE A 122 20.29 21.06 19.15
N PRO A 123 21.15 21.45 18.19
CA PRO A 123 22.21 22.42 18.42
C PRO A 123 21.65 23.70 19.07
N ALA A 124 22.40 24.30 20.01
CA ALA A 124 21.94 25.46 20.78
C ALA A 124 21.67 26.70 19.90
N ASP A 125 22.27 26.78 18.73
CA ASP A 125 22.07 27.80 17.70
C ASP A 125 20.82 27.59 16.83
N SER A 126 20.11 26.46 16.99
CA SER A 126 18.86 26.18 16.28
C SER A 126 17.66 27.00 16.78
N TYR A 127 17.79 27.65 17.95
CA TYR A 127 16.73 28.43 18.58
C TYR A 127 17.17 29.86 18.86
N THR A 128 16.24 30.80 18.73
CA THR A 128 16.49 32.19 19.10
C THR A 128 16.55 32.34 20.63
N ALA A 129 17.28 33.34 21.10
CA ALA A 129 17.34 33.67 22.53
C ALA A 129 15.95 34.03 23.11
N ALA A 130 15.01 34.50 22.28
CA ALA A 130 13.65 34.81 22.69
C ALA A 130 12.85 33.52 22.99
N GLU A 131 12.83 32.56 22.07
CA GLU A 131 12.17 31.26 22.25
C GLU A 131 12.75 30.53 23.47
N CYS A 132 14.07 30.60 23.64
CA CYS A 132 14.74 30.00 24.77
C CYS A 132 14.24 30.51 26.13
N ARG A 133 14.09 31.83 26.26
CA ARG A 133 13.58 32.46 27.49
C ARG A 133 12.13 32.10 27.75
N GLU A 134 11.32 32.05 26.71
CA GLU A 134 9.91 31.63 26.82
C GLU A 134 9.79 30.20 27.33
N TRP A 135 10.60 29.28 26.78
CA TRP A 135 10.56 27.87 27.17
C TRP A 135 11.13 27.67 28.58
N GLN A 136 12.21 28.39 28.95
CA GLN A 136 12.73 28.39 30.32
C GLN A 136 11.74 28.95 31.34
N ALA A 137 10.96 29.97 30.98
CA ALA A 137 9.92 30.50 31.84
C ALA A 137 8.82 29.47 32.14
N ALA A 138 8.54 28.56 31.19
CA ALA A 138 7.60 27.46 31.38
C ALA A 138 8.17 26.28 32.20
N ALA A 139 9.50 26.20 32.34
CA ALA A 139 10.19 25.11 33.04
C ALA A 139 11.31 25.63 33.96
N PRO A 140 10.97 26.24 35.11
CA PRO A 140 11.93 26.94 35.98
C PRO A 140 13.00 26.04 36.61
N THR A 141 12.82 24.71 36.57
CA THR A 141 13.79 23.74 37.10
C THR A 141 14.85 23.32 36.09
N ALA A 142 14.76 23.76 34.83
CA ALA A 142 15.75 23.39 33.82
C ALA A 142 16.97 24.32 33.84
N HIS A 143 18.16 23.75 33.67
CA HIS A 143 19.43 24.48 33.82
C HIS A 143 19.94 25.10 32.51
N GLY A 144 19.30 24.80 31.38
CA GLY A 144 19.70 25.31 30.08
C GLY A 144 18.60 25.21 29.02
N CYS A 145 18.78 25.95 27.94
CA CYS A 145 17.87 25.96 26.79
C CYS A 145 17.69 24.57 26.18
N VAL A 146 18.83 23.89 26.03
CA VAL A 146 18.92 22.55 25.43
C VAL A 146 18.19 21.53 26.28
N ASP A 147 18.24 21.65 27.62
CA ASP A 147 17.55 20.74 28.53
C ASP A 147 16.03 20.87 28.40
N VAL A 148 15.52 22.10 28.36
CA VAL A 148 14.08 22.35 28.18
C VAL A 148 13.61 21.82 26.84
N THR A 149 14.31 22.17 25.76
CA THR A 149 13.90 21.78 24.41
C THR A 149 13.95 20.27 24.22
N THR A 150 14.99 19.61 24.72
CA THR A 150 15.11 18.14 24.71
C THR A 150 13.99 17.48 25.52
N ALA A 151 13.66 18.02 26.69
CA ALA A 151 12.54 17.52 27.50
C ALA A 151 11.18 17.68 26.81
N VAL A 152 10.94 18.81 26.14
CA VAL A 152 9.72 19.07 25.36
C VAL A 152 9.63 18.11 24.18
N HIS A 153 10.69 17.94 23.38
CA HIS A 153 10.69 17.00 22.25
C HIS A 153 10.46 15.55 22.69
N ALA A 154 11.12 15.13 23.77
CA ALA A 154 10.87 13.82 24.36
C ALA A 154 9.41 13.68 24.78
N SER A 155 8.79 14.73 25.35
CA SER A 155 7.38 14.70 25.74
C SER A 155 6.42 14.61 24.55
N HIS A 156 6.65 15.35 23.47
CA HIS A 156 5.83 15.29 22.26
C HIS A 156 5.88 13.90 21.64
N TYR A 157 7.08 13.33 21.49
CA TYR A 157 7.22 11.94 21.03
C TYR A 157 6.39 10.96 21.87
N LEU A 158 6.45 11.07 23.20
CA LEU A 158 5.72 10.17 24.09
C LEU A 158 4.20 10.37 24.00
N ILE A 159 3.73 11.61 23.94
CA ILE A 159 2.30 11.92 23.81
C ILE A 159 1.76 11.41 22.47
N ASP A 160 2.45 11.70 21.37
CA ASP A 160 2.04 11.30 20.03
C ASP A 160 2.01 9.76 19.89
N THR A 161 3.03 9.07 20.40
CA THR A 161 3.08 7.61 20.35
C THR A 161 1.99 6.96 21.19
N LEU A 162 1.76 7.44 22.42
CA LEU A 162 0.66 6.95 23.27
C LEU A 162 -0.71 7.23 22.65
N ALA A 163 -0.91 8.40 22.04
CA ALA A 163 -2.14 8.73 21.32
C ALA A 163 -2.37 7.79 20.13
N CYS A 164 -1.34 7.50 19.33
CA CYS A 164 -1.40 6.48 18.28
C CYS A 164 -1.74 5.09 18.84
N GLY A 165 -1.20 4.74 20.02
CA GLY A 165 -1.55 3.52 20.76
C GLY A 165 -3.04 3.43 21.08
N MET A 166 -3.60 4.48 21.66
CA MET A 166 -5.02 4.56 22.02
C MET A 166 -5.92 4.48 20.79
N ILE A 167 -5.56 5.17 19.70
CA ILE A 167 -6.26 5.06 18.41
C ILE A 167 -6.18 3.64 17.86
N GLY A 168 -5.01 2.99 17.93
CA GLY A 168 -4.82 1.61 17.51
C GLY A 168 -5.72 0.64 18.27
N ILE A 169 -5.83 0.80 19.59
CA ILE A 169 -6.74 0.01 20.43
C ILE A 169 -8.20 0.23 20.00
N LEU A 170 -8.63 1.48 19.81
CA LEU A 170 -9.99 1.80 19.36
C LEU A 170 -10.32 1.16 18.00
N VAL A 171 -9.36 1.22 17.06
CA VAL A 171 -9.47 0.59 15.75
C VAL A 171 -9.61 -0.93 15.88
N LEU A 172 -8.86 -1.58 16.76
CA LEU A 172 -8.98 -3.02 17.01
C LEU A 172 -10.30 -3.39 17.70
N VAL A 173 -10.79 -2.55 18.62
CA VAL A 173 -12.12 -2.72 19.24
C VAL A 173 -13.22 -2.66 18.19
N LEU A 174 -13.13 -1.74 17.21
CA LEU A 174 -14.04 -1.65 16.08
C LEU A 174 -13.88 -2.81 15.08
N TYR A 175 -12.66 -3.30 14.90
CA TYR A 175 -12.35 -4.41 14.00
C TYR A 175 -13.09 -5.70 14.39
N VAL A 176 -13.13 -6.05 15.68
CA VAL A 176 -13.74 -7.31 16.15
C VAL A 176 -15.21 -7.48 15.73
N PRO A 177 -16.14 -6.53 15.99
CA PRO A 177 -17.54 -6.66 15.56
C PRO A 177 -17.68 -6.59 14.04
N LEU A 178 -16.88 -5.76 13.34
CA LEU A 178 -16.90 -5.70 11.88
C LEU A 178 -16.45 -7.01 11.25
N GLN A 179 -15.39 -7.63 11.79
CA GLN A 179 -14.92 -8.94 11.35
C GLN A 179 -16.01 -10.00 11.50
N ARG A 180 -16.73 -10.01 12.64
CA ARG A 180 -17.84 -10.96 12.87
C ARG A 180 -19.02 -10.72 11.92
N ARG A 181 -19.31 -9.46 11.59
CA ARG A 181 -20.41 -9.10 10.67
C ARG A 181 -20.09 -9.35 9.20
N TRP A 182 -18.82 -9.24 8.81
CA TRP A 182 -18.37 -9.29 7.42
C TRP A 182 -17.55 -10.55 7.10
N SER A 183 -17.45 -11.50 8.01
CA SER A 183 -16.81 -12.79 7.75
C SER A 183 -17.58 -13.52 6.65
N LEU A 184 -16.93 -13.73 5.51
CA LEU A 184 -17.47 -14.54 4.43
C LEU A 184 -17.36 -16.02 4.80
N PRO A 185 -18.44 -16.81 4.69
CA PRO A 185 -18.38 -18.25 4.89
C PRO A 185 -17.62 -18.96 3.76
N GLY A 186 -16.93 -20.06 4.08
CA GLY A 186 -16.31 -20.98 3.11
C GLY A 186 -14.85 -20.70 2.71
N ARG A 187 -14.37 -21.40 1.66
CA ARG A 187 -12.96 -21.41 1.17
C ARG A 187 -12.40 -20.04 0.79
N LEU A 188 -13.26 -19.07 0.49
CA LEU A 188 -12.82 -17.70 0.22
C LEU A 188 -12.13 -17.09 1.44
N GLY A 189 -12.53 -17.44 2.68
CA GLY A 189 -11.86 -16.96 3.89
C GLY A 189 -10.40 -17.41 4.02
N GLU A 190 -10.07 -18.61 3.54
CA GLU A 190 -8.73 -19.22 3.63
C GLU A 190 -7.73 -18.59 2.63
N LEU A 191 -8.22 -18.16 1.47
CA LEU A 191 -7.41 -17.51 0.43
C LEU A 191 -6.84 -16.15 0.86
N PHE A 192 -7.41 -15.54 1.91
CA PHE A 192 -7.11 -14.17 2.30
C PHE A 192 -6.33 -14.03 3.61
N ASP A 193 -5.70 -15.09 4.12
CA ASP A 193 -4.72 -14.98 5.22
C ASP A 193 -3.43 -14.23 4.81
N LEU A 194 -3.33 -13.78 3.55
CA LEU A 194 -2.28 -12.92 3.04
C LEU A 194 -2.06 -11.65 3.87
N GLU A 195 -3.10 -11.09 4.49
CA GLU A 195 -3.00 -9.92 5.37
C GLU A 195 -2.09 -10.14 6.58
N LEU A 196 -1.99 -11.38 7.09
CA LEU A 196 -1.08 -11.70 8.18
C LEU A 196 0.37 -11.72 7.68
N LEU A 197 0.61 -12.22 6.46
CA LEU A 197 1.94 -12.21 5.84
C LEU A 197 2.36 -10.78 5.48
N VAL A 198 1.45 -9.98 4.92
CA VAL A 198 1.68 -8.56 4.62
C VAL A 198 1.96 -7.78 5.90
N GLY A 199 1.16 -8.00 6.96
CA GLY A 199 1.39 -7.40 8.27
C GLY A 199 2.74 -7.78 8.87
N ALA A 200 3.12 -9.06 8.79
CA ALA A 200 4.44 -9.53 9.23
C ALA A 200 5.57 -8.88 8.42
N ALA A 201 5.49 -8.91 7.08
CA ALA A 201 6.51 -8.32 6.21
C ALA A 201 6.68 -6.81 6.47
N ALA A 202 5.57 -6.08 6.56
CA ALA A 202 5.59 -4.65 6.87
C ALA A 202 6.23 -4.38 8.24
N ALA A 203 5.83 -5.11 9.29
CA ALA A 203 6.40 -4.96 10.63
C ALA A 203 7.90 -5.30 10.67
N ALA A 204 8.33 -6.33 9.94
CA ALA A 204 9.75 -6.70 9.84
C ALA A 204 10.58 -5.62 9.14
N VAL A 205 10.08 -5.05 8.03
CA VAL A 205 10.73 -3.94 7.32
C VAL A 205 10.85 -2.72 8.24
N VAL A 206 9.76 -2.36 8.94
CA VAL A 206 9.77 -1.23 9.88
C VAL A 206 10.74 -1.47 11.03
N ALA A 207 10.78 -2.69 11.59
CA ALA A 207 11.74 -3.05 12.63
C ALA A 207 13.19 -2.90 12.15
N ALA A 208 13.51 -3.37 10.94
CA ALA A 208 14.84 -3.25 10.34
C ALA A 208 15.23 -1.77 10.09
N ILE A 209 14.30 -0.95 9.58
CA ILE A 209 14.54 0.49 9.37
C ILE A 209 14.87 1.18 10.69
N PHE A 210 14.07 0.96 11.73
CA PHE A 210 14.30 1.61 13.02
C PHE A 210 15.53 1.07 13.75
N LEU A 211 15.86 -0.21 13.59
CA LEU A 211 17.11 -0.77 14.09
C LEU A 211 18.31 -0.09 13.43
N PHE A 212 18.30 0.04 12.10
CA PHE A 212 19.35 0.73 11.36
C PHE A 212 19.47 2.20 11.79
N ARG A 213 18.34 2.91 11.93
CA ARG A 213 18.34 4.29 12.43
C ARG A 213 18.89 4.39 13.85
N GLY A 214 18.57 3.44 14.73
CA GLY A 214 19.12 3.41 16.09
C GLY A 214 20.63 3.26 16.10
N ILE A 215 21.18 2.40 15.23
CA ILE A 215 22.64 2.25 15.06
C ILE A 215 23.27 3.53 14.50
N ASP A 216 22.67 4.16 13.48
CA ASP A 216 23.20 5.41 12.92
C ASP A 216 23.17 6.56 13.95
N THR A 217 22.08 6.68 14.72
CA THR A 217 21.98 7.66 15.82
C THR A 217 23.04 7.39 16.90
N LEU A 218 23.22 6.13 17.30
CA LEU A 218 24.23 5.72 18.28
C LEU A 218 25.64 6.18 17.86
N VAL A 219 25.98 5.98 16.59
CA VAL A 219 27.30 6.36 16.03
C VAL A 219 27.47 7.87 15.95
N ARG A 220 26.44 8.64 15.59
CA ARG A 220 26.56 10.09 15.34
C ARG A 220 26.47 10.94 16.61
N THR A 221 25.68 10.52 17.59
CA THR A 221 25.21 11.41 18.67
C THR A 221 25.71 11.02 20.06
N HIS A 222 26.56 9.99 20.15
CA HIS A 222 27.12 9.49 21.42
C HIS A 222 26.01 9.21 22.44
N ASP A 223 25.13 8.27 22.11
CA ASP A 223 23.99 7.79 22.93
C ASP A 223 22.78 8.73 23.08
N ASN A 224 22.82 9.94 22.53
CA ASN A 224 21.66 10.85 22.60
C ASN A 224 20.56 10.46 21.59
N GLY A 225 19.32 10.34 22.05
CA GLY A 225 18.15 10.08 21.21
C GLY A 225 18.05 8.66 20.65
N VAL A 226 18.93 7.75 21.04
CA VAL A 226 18.93 6.34 20.56
C VAL A 226 17.71 5.55 21.05
N GLY A 227 17.11 5.98 22.15
CA GLY A 227 15.97 5.32 22.77
C GLY A 227 14.72 5.32 21.90
N GLN A 228 14.46 6.39 21.14
CA GLN A 228 13.32 6.47 20.22
C GLN A 228 13.36 5.37 19.14
N PRO A 229 14.41 5.28 18.28
CA PRO A 229 14.47 4.27 17.23
C PRO A 229 14.53 2.85 17.80
N PHE A 230 15.25 2.59 18.91
CA PHE A 230 15.27 1.26 19.51
C PHE A 230 13.91 0.84 20.11
N SER A 231 13.17 1.76 20.73
CA SER A 231 11.82 1.48 21.23
C SER A 231 10.86 1.12 20.09
N LEU A 232 10.94 1.83 18.96
CA LEU A 232 10.14 1.54 17.75
C LEU A 232 10.56 0.21 17.10
N ALA A 233 11.85 -0.09 17.04
CA ALA A 233 12.34 -1.37 16.52
C ALA A 233 11.87 -2.55 17.37
N ALA A 234 11.95 -2.43 18.71
CA ALA A 234 11.49 -3.44 19.65
C ALA A 234 9.97 -3.67 19.52
N ALA A 235 9.17 -2.62 19.52
CA ALA A 235 7.72 -2.74 19.39
C ALA A 235 7.29 -3.30 18.02
N SER A 236 7.95 -2.88 16.94
CA SER A 236 7.71 -3.42 15.59
C SER A 236 8.09 -4.90 15.48
N SER A 237 9.14 -5.33 16.18
CA SER A 237 9.52 -6.74 16.28
C SER A 237 8.45 -7.58 16.98
N LEU A 238 7.82 -7.04 18.03
CA LEU A 238 6.68 -7.69 18.70
C LEU A 238 5.45 -7.79 17.78
N ALA A 239 5.17 -6.75 16.99
CA ALA A 239 4.11 -6.79 15.99
C ALA A 239 4.39 -7.84 14.89
N PHE A 240 5.64 -7.94 14.44
CA PHE A 240 6.08 -8.99 13.52
C PHE A 240 5.82 -10.39 14.12
N LEU A 241 6.26 -10.62 15.36
CA LEU A 241 6.05 -11.89 16.05
C LEU A 241 4.56 -12.20 16.19
N TYR A 242 3.72 -11.21 16.52
CA TYR A 242 2.28 -11.38 16.57
C TYR A 242 1.71 -11.87 15.23
N PHE A 243 2.02 -11.19 14.12
CA PHE A 243 1.52 -11.58 12.80
C PHE A 243 2.06 -12.94 12.35
N ALA A 244 3.35 -13.21 12.55
CA ALA A 244 3.99 -14.47 12.17
C ALA A 244 3.42 -15.66 12.96
N LEU A 245 3.25 -15.52 14.28
CA LEU A 245 2.67 -16.57 15.12
C LEU A 245 1.20 -16.81 14.77
N ARG A 246 0.45 -15.74 14.46
CA ARG A 246 -0.95 -15.86 14.03
C ARG A 246 -1.08 -16.54 12.67
N ALA A 247 -0.22 -16.20 11.71
CA ALA A 247 -0.14 -16.86 10.41
C ALA A 247 0.18 -18.36 10.57
N ARG A 248 1.18 -18.68 11.41
CA ARG A 248 1.54 -20.07 11.72
C ARG A 248 0.39 -20.86 12.35
N ARG A 249 -0.33 -20.29 13.32
CA ARG A 249 -1.49 -20.93 13.97
C ARG A 249 -2.65 -21.20 13.01
N ARG A 250 -2.78 -20.41 11.94
CA ARG A 250 -3.77 -20.63 10.88
C ARG A 250 -3.31 -21.59 9.79
N GLY A 251 -2.12 -22.18 9.92
CA GLY A 251 -1.59 -23.10 8.91
C GLY A 251 -1.13 -22.41 7.63
N VAL A 252 -0.90 -21.09 7.67
CA VAL A 252 -0.39 -20.31 6.53
C VAL A 252 1.08 -20.65 6.35
N THR A 253 1.35 -21.71 5.59
CA THR A 253 2.71 -22.03 5.16
C THR A 253 3.01 -21.25 3.89
N ALA A 254 4.03 -20.40 3.91
CA ALA A 254 4.64 -19.89 2.70
C ALA A 254 5.26 -21.10 1.97
N ARG A 255 4.48 -21.74 1.08
CA ARG A 255 5.07 -22.62 0.07
C ARG A 255 5.84 -21.69 -0.86
N LEU A 256 7.09 -21.42 -0.52
CA LEU A 256 8.09 -20.96 -1.48
C LEU A 256 8.04 -22.00 -2.59
N GLY A 257 7.40 -21.64 -3.71
CA GLY A 257 7.21 -22.54 -4.82
C GLY A 257 8.58 -23.02 -5.25
N SER A 258 8.97 -24.23 -4.84
CA SER A 258 10.05 -24.94 -5.49
C SER A 258 9.54 -25.10 -6.91
N SER A 259 10.05 -24.27 -7.83
CA SER A 259 9.84 -24.42 -9.25
C SER A 259 10.25 -25.85 -9.58
N ARG A 260 9.26 -26.75 -9.65
CA ARG A 260 9.44 -28.04 -10.30
C ARG A 260 9.60 -27.65 -11.76
N ARG A 261 10.85 -27.45 -12.18
CA ARG A 261 11.18 -27.42 -13.59
C ARG A 261 10.51 -28.66 -14.19
N PRO A 262 9.65 -28.50 -15.21
CA PRO A 262 9.15 -29.66 -15.92
C PRO A 262 10.37 -30.46 -16.41
N PRO A 263 10.35 -31.80 -16.29
CA PRO A 263 11.45 -32.62 -16.79
C PRO A 263 11.68 -32.28 -18.28
N PRO A 264 12.94 -32.24 -18.75
CA PRO A 264 13.23 -31.97 -20.14
C PRO A 264 12.47 -32.99 -21.01
N ARG A 265 11.70 -32.51 -21.99
CA ARG A 265 11.08 -33.36 -23.00
C ARG A 265 12.21 -33.99 -23.81
N ALA A 266 12.33 -35.31 -23.75
CA ALA A 266 13.18 -36.04 -24.69
C ALA A 266 12.62 -35.81 -26.10
N LEU A 267 13.45 -35.24 -26.98
CA LEU A 267 13.17 -35.19 -28.41
C LEU A 267 13.31 -36.62 -28.93
N ALA A 268 12.21 -37.15 -29.48
CA ALA A 268 12.17 -38.39 -30.24
C ALA A 268 12.10 -38.07 -31.73
#